data_AF-A0A1H6CRM6-F1
#
_entry.id   AF-A0A1H6CRM6-F1
#
_cell.length_a   1.000
_cell.length_b   1.000
_cell.length_c   1.000
_cell.angle_alpha   90.00
_cell.angle_beta   90.00
_cell.angle_gamma   90.00
#
_symmetry.space_group_name_H-M   'P 1'
#
loop_
_entity.id
_entity.type
_entity.pdbx_description
1 polymer ?
#
loop_
_entity_poly.entity_id
_entity_poly.type
_entity_poly.pdbx_seq_one_letter_code
_entity_poly.pdbx_strand_id
1 'polypeptide(L)'
;MFSERVADREDAAPRGAAGRSLRWLPRVILPPVAVLITIGMYDRRGVVMAIVAAITYGTLAALSWLPAERLTRWSREHPMIDGLFFAPLLFAGLAYLTSLSLLICLVIAAIGTVLLLGVIWWRRRPVTRSE
;
A
#
# COMPACT_ATOMS: atom_id res chain seq x y z
N MET A 1 -11.97 42.11 31.30
CA MET A 1 -10.69 41.40 31.09
C MET A 1 -10.69 40.02 31.77
N PHE A 2 -11.74 39.20 31.55
CA PHE A 2 -11.86 37.87 32.18
C PHE A 2 -12.68 36.88 31.32
N SER A 3 -12.86 37.15 30.02
CA SER A 3 -13.72 36.37 29.13
C SER A 3 -12.98 35.56 28.05
N GLU A 4 -11.67 35.76 27.87
CA GLU A 4 -10.90 35.06 26.83
C GLU A 4 -10.33 33.71 27.27
N ARG A 5 -10.39 33.35 28.56
CA ARG A 5 -9.76 32.11 29.07
C ARG A 5 -10.67 30.89 29.11
N VAL A 6 -11.94 31.00 28.71
CA VAL A 6 -12.91 29.90 28.79
C VAL A 6 -13.07 29.16 27.45
N ALA A 7 -12.76 29.81 26.32
CA ALA A 7 -12.96 29.22 24.99
C ALA A 7 -11.88 28.21 24.56
N ASP A 8 -10.70 28.19 25.19
CA ASP A 8 -9.60 27.30 24.80
C ASP A 8 -9.64 25.90 25.44
N ARG A 9 -10.64 25.60 26.29
CA ARG A 9 -10.67 24.35 27.08
C ARG A 9 -11.57 23.24 26.55
N GLU A 10 -12.45 23.52 25.58
CA GLU A 10 -13.46 22.53 25.13
C GLU A 10 -13.06 21.70 23.91
N ASP A 11 -11.98 22.03 23.18
CA ASP A 11 -11.58 21.29 21.97
C ASP A 11 -10.58 20.14 22.21
N ALA A 12 -10.28 19.83 23.47
CA ALA A 12 -9.45 18.68 23.85
C ALA A 12 -10.27 17.37 23.86
N ALA A 13 -10.97 17.08 22.76
CA ALA A 13 -11.53 15.74 22.54
C ALA A 13 -10.39 14.70 22.64
N PRO A 14 -10.61 13.52 23.26
CA PRO A 14 -9.57 12.52 23.44
C PRO A 14 -9.19 11.87 22.10
N ARG A 15 -8.31 12.54 21.34
CA ARG A 15 -7.75 12.07 20.06
C ARG A 15 -6.97 10.74 20.15
N GLY A 16 -6.81 10.18 21.36
CA GLY A 16 -6.01 8.98 21.63
C GLY A 16 -6.74 7.64 21.63
N ALA A 17 -8.08 7.60 21.77
CA ALA A 17 -8.83 6.34 21.87
C ALA A 17 -9.20 5.78 20.49
N ALA A 18 -9.77 6.60 19.62
CA ALA A 18 -10.14 6.22 18.25
C ALA A 18 -8.92 5.85 17.37
N GLY A 19 -7.76 6.49 17.60
CA GLY A 19 -6.53 6.17 16.88
C GLY A 19 -5.92 4.82 17.25
N ARG A 20 -6.15 4.31 18.47
CA ARG A 20 -5.67 2.99 18.90
C ARG A 20 -6.51 1.87 18.31
N SER A 21 -7.84 2.05 18.28
CA SER A 21 -8.77 1.07 17.76
C SER A 21 -8.79 0.97 16.22
N LEU A 22 -8.09 1.84 15.49
CA LEU A 22 -7.93 1.67 14.04
C LEU A 22 -6.65 0.92 13.65
N ARG A 23 -5.65 0.85 14.54
CA ARG A 23 -4.32 0.26 14.23
C ARG A 23 -4.28 -1.27 14.24
N TRP A 24 -5.18 -1.93 14.95
CA TRP A 24 -5.32 -3.39 15.03
C TRP A 24 -6.22 -3.96 13.93
N LEU A 25 -7.17 -3.18 13.41
CA LEU A 25 -8.10 -3.56 12.36
C LEU A 25 -7.42 -4.14 11.10
N PRO A 26 -6.37 -3.52 10.51
CA PRO A 26 -5.69 -4.10 9.36
C PRO A 26 -5.02 -5.44 9.67
N ARG A 27 -4.50 -5.65 10.88
CA ARG A 27 -3.84 -6.92 11.26
C ARG A 27 -4.81 -8.09 11.32
N VAL A 28 -6.07 -7.82 11.64
CA VAL A 28 -7.12 -8.84 11.72
C VAL A 28 -7.78 -9.06 10.35
N ILE A 29 -7.98 -7.98 9.57
CA ILE A 29 -8.73 -8.06 8.30
C ILE A 29 -7.84 -8.46 7.12
N LEU A 30 -6.58 -8.00 7.05
CA LEU A 30 -5.72 -8.31 5.89
C LEU A 30 -5.45 -9.80 5.70
N PRO A 31 -5.13 -10.61 6.73
CA PRO A 31 -4.86 -12.03 6.54
C PRO A 31 -6.03 -12.81 5.90
N PRO A 32 -7.28 -12.75 6.41
CA PRO A 32 -8.39 -13.46 5.77
C PRO A 32 -8.68 -12.91 4.37
N VAL A 33 -8.56 -11.60 4.15
CA VAL A 33 -8.73 -11.03 2.80
C VAL A 33 -7.67 -11.55 1.82
N ALA A 34 -6.41 -11.65 2.25
CA ALA A 34 -5.33 -12.20 1.43
C ALA A 34 -5.59 -13.68 1.08
N VAL A 35 -6.09 -14.47 2.03
CA VAL A 35 -6.49 -15.87 1.81
C VAL A 35 -7.64 -15.95 0.79
N LEU A 36 -8.69 -15.14 0.96
CA LEU A 36 -9.83 -15.12 0.04
C LEU A 36 -9.42 -14.72 -1.38
N ILE A 37 -8.57 -13.71 -1.54
CA ILE A 37 -8.05 -13.31 -2.86
C ILE A 37 -7.23 -14.44 -3.47
N THR A 38 -6.40 -15.12 -2.67
CA THR A 38 -5.56 -16.23 -3.13
C THR A 38 -6.40 -17.39 -3.65
N ILE A 39 -7.44 -17.80 -2.90
CA ILE A 39 -8.39 -18.85 -3.32
C ILE A 39 -9.15 -18.41 -4.57
N GLY A 40 -9.66 -17.18 -4.60
CA GLY A 40 -10.35 -16.66 -5.79
C GLY A 40 -9.45 -16.60 -7.03
N MET A 41 -8.15 -16.37 -6.86
CA MET A 41 -7.18 -16.41 -7.96
C MET A 41 -6.89 -17.83 -8.42
N TYR A 42 -6.82 -18.78 -7.49
CA TYR A 42 -6.69 -20.21 -7.79
C TYR A 42 -7.84 -20.67 -8.70
N ASP A 43 -9.07 -20.35 -8.33
CA ASP A 43 -10.26 -20.76 -9.08
C ASP A 43 -10.33 -20.11 -10.48
N ARG A 44 -9.93 -18.84 -10.59
CA ARG A 44 -10.06 -18.08 -11.85
C ARG A 44 -8.90 -18.27 -12.82
N ARG A 45 -7.69 -18.44 -12.31
CA ARG A 45 -6.44 -18.33 -13.09
C ARG A 45 -5.45 -19.46 -12.82
N GLY A 46 -5.77 -20.38 -11.91
CA GLY A 46 -4.98 -21.57 -11.59
C GLY A 46 -3.86 -21.36 -10.56
N VAL A 47 -3.13 -22.44 -10.30
CA VAL A 47 -2.12 -22.55 -9.23
C VAL A 47 -1.04 -21.47 -9.31
N VAL A 48 -0.52 -21.20 -10.51
CA VAL A 48 0.60 -20.24 -10.67
C VAL A 48 0.19 -18.85 -10.20
N MET A 49 -1.00 -18.40 -10.59
CA MET A 49 -1.51 -17.09 -10.18
C MET A 49 -1.93 -17.07 -8.71
N ALA A 50 -2.37 -18.19 -8.15
CA ALA A 50 -2.59 -18.32 -6.71
C ALA A 50 -1.29 -18.13 -5.93
N ILE A 51 -0.17 -18.71 -6.37
CA ILE A 51 1.14 -18.51 -5.74
C ILE A 51 1.56 -17.04 -5.79
N VAL A 52 1.43 -16.40 -6.96
CA VAL A 52 1.74 -14.96 -7.11
C VAL A 52 0.87 -14.12 -6.19
N ALA A 53 -0.44 -14.39 -6.11
CA ALA A 53 -1.35 -13.71 -5.20
C ALA A 53 -0.98 -13.95 -3.72
N ALA A 54 -0.67 -15.18 -3.33
CA ALA A 54 -0.27 -15.55 -1.97
C ALA A 54 1.00 -14.81 -1.55
N ILE A 55 2.03 -14.76 -2.40
CA ILE A 55 3.26 -14.03 -2.12
C ILE A 55 2.96 -12.53 -1.99
N THR A 56 2.22 -11.95 -2.94
CA THR A 56 1.97 -10.51 -3.00
C THR A 56 1.10 -10.04 -1.83
N TYR A 57 -0.10 -10.61 -1.68
CA TYR A 57 -1.04 -10.21 -0.63
C TYR A 57 -0.63 -10.76 0.74
N GLY A 58 0.01 -11.93 0.80
CA GLY A 58 0.58 -12.47 2.03
C GLY A 58 1.72 -11.61 2.56
N THR A 59 2.58 -11.08 1.70
CA THR A 59 3.62 -10.12 2.12
C THR A 59 2.98 -8.85 2.66
N LEU A 60 1.95 -8.29 2.01
CA LEU A 60 1.22 -7.13 2.55
C LEU A 60 0.58 -7.42 3.91
N ALA A 61 -0.05 -8.58 4.04
CA ALA A 61 -0.64 -9.02 5.30
C ALA A 61 0.43 -9.14 6.38
N ALA A 62 1.59 -9.73 6.08
CA ALA A 62 2.72 -9.81 7.01
C ALA A 62 3.28 -8.42 7.38
N LEU A 63 3.43 -7.52 6.41
CA LEU A 63 3.89 -6.14 6.66
C LEU A 63 2.93 -5.38 7.59
N SER A 64 1.63 -5.67 7.58
CA SER A 64 0.66 -5.02 8.49
C SER A 64 0.94 -5.28 9.99
N TRP A 65 1.73 -6.30 10.31
CA TRP A 65 2.14 -6.60 11.67
C TRP A 65 3.28 -5.69 12.14
N LEU A 66 4.04 -5.09 11.21
CA LEU A 66 5.09 -4.14 11.54
C LEU A 66 4.52 -2.81 12.04
N PRO A 67 5.24 -2.07 12.88
CA PRO A 67 4.86 -0.72 13.28
C PRO A 67 4.83 0.23 12.07
N ALA A 68 3.75 1.00 11.93
CA ALA A 68 3.59 1.95 10.83
C ALA A 68 4.72 2.99 10.77
N GLU A 69 5.32 3.33 11.92
CA GLU A 69 6.45 4.25 12.02
C GLU A 69 7.71 3.67 11.36
N ARG A 70 7.91 2.35 11.44
CA ARG A 70 9.03 1.66 10.76
C ARG A 70 8.80 1.58 9.26
N LEU A 71 7.58 1.22 8.83
CA LEU A 71 7.23 1.16 7.42
C LEU A 71 7.36 2.51 6.72
N THR A 72 6.86 3.57 7.35
CA THR A 72 6.94 4.94 6.78
C THR A 72 8.37 5.45 6.73
N ARG A 73 9.21 5.14 7.73
CA ARG A 73 10.64 5.46 7.68
C ARG A 73 11.35 4.70 6.56
N TRP A 74 11.16 3.38 6.51
CA TRP A 74 11.75 2.53 5.48
C TRP A 74 11.32 2.95 4.08
N SER A 75 10.04 3.26 3.88
CA SER A 75 9.48 3.77 2.63
C SER A 75 10.16 5.07 2.16
N ARG A 76 10.43 6.00 3.09
CA ARG A 76 11.16 7.24 2.78
C ARG A 76 12.60 6.99 2.35
N GLU A 77 13.26 6.02 3.00
CA GLU A 77 14.64 5.61 2.71
C GLU A 77 14.75 4.81 1.41
N HIS A 78 13.72 4.02 1.05
CA HIS A 78 13.73 3.05 -0.05
C HIS A 78 12.55 3.19 -1.02
N PRO A 79 12.34 4.37 -1.62
CA PRO A 79 11.21 4.64 -2.51
C PRO A 79 11.14 3.77 -3.77
N MET A 80 12.31 3.31 -4.25
CA MET A 80 12.37 2.47 -5.45
C MET A 80 11.88 1.06 -5.15
N ILE A 81 12.11 0.58 -3.92
CA ILE A 81 11.63 -0.73 -3.50
C ILE A 81 10.11 -0.68 -3.32
N ASP A 82 9.56 0.41 -2.76
CA ASP A 82 8.10 0.63 -2.72
C ASP A 82 7.48 0.64 -4.12
N GLY A 83 8.12 1.33 -5.07
CA GLY A 83 7.70 1.34 -6.47
C GLY A 83 7.78 -0.05 -7.11
N LEU A 84 8.73 -0.90 -6.71
CA LEU A 84 8.84 -2.27 -7.21
C LEU A 84 7.74 -3.18 -6.66
N PHE A 85 7.32 -2.98 -5.40
CA PHE A 85 6.16 -3.69 -4.83
C PHE A 85 4.84 -3.36 -5.53
N PHE A 86 4.75 -2.22 -6.21
CA PHE A 86 3.57 -1.85 -6.99
C PHE A 86 3.34 -2.80 -8.19
N ALA A 87 4.40 -3.27 -8.85
CA ALA A 87 4.29 -4.14 -10.04
C ALA A 87 3.50 -5.44 -9.79
N PRO A 88 3.88 -6.31 -8.83
CA PRO A 88 3.14 -7.54 -8.57
C PRO A 88 1.72 -7.26 -8.06
N LEU A 89 1.52 -6.15 -7.33
CA LEU A 89 0.25 -5.75 -6.73
C LEU A 89 -0.74 -5.29 -7.80
N LEU A 90 -0.27 -4.47 -8.74
CA LEU A 90 -1.03 -4.04 -9.92
C LEU A 90 -1.33 -5.23 -10.84
N PHE A 91 -0.34 -6.09 -11.09
CA PHE A 91 -0.51 -7.28 -11.91
C PHE A 91 -1.56 -8.24 -11.32
N ALA A 92 -1.44 -8.60 -10.04
CA ALA A 92 -2.38 -9.49 -9.37
C ALA A 92 -3.79 -8.88 -9.31
N GLY A 93 -3.90 -7.58 -9.02
CA GLY A 93 -5.18 -6.86 -9.04
C GLY A 93 -5.86 -6.86 -10.41
N LEU A 94 -5.10 -6.56 -11.47
CA LEU A 94 -5.62 -6.58 -12.85
C LEU A 94 -6.04 -8.00 -13.27
N ALA A 95 -5.22 -9.00 -12.95
CA ALA A 95 -5.51 -10.39 -13.28
C ALA A 95 -6.76 -10.92 -12.55
N TYR A 96 -7.04 -10.41 -11.34
CA TYR A 96 -8.26 -10.73 -10.58
C TYR A 96 -9.51 -10.07 -11.15
N LEU A 97 -9.42 -8.78 -11.46
CA LEU A 97 -10.56 -7.93 -11.83
C LEU A 97 -10.96 -8.08 -13.29
N THR A 98 -10.00 -8.36 -14.17
CA THR A 98 -10.23 -8.43 -15.61
C THR A 98 -10.07 -9.87 -16.12
N SER A 99 -10.75 -10.20 -17.22
CA SER A 99 -10.58 -11.45 -17.96
C SER A 99 -9.52 -11.35 -19.07
N LEU A 100 -8.74 -10.26 -19.10
CA LEU A 100 -7.68 -10.03 -20.09
C LEU A 100 -6.62 -11.15 -20.04
N SER A 101 -5.87 -11.31 -21.13
CA SER A 101 -4.74 -12.25 -21.13
C SER A 101 -3.70 -11.83 -20.10
N LEU A 102 -3.03 -12.81 -19.47
CA LEU A 102 -2.00 -12.54 -18.46
C LEU A 102 -0.86 -11.69 -19.03
N LEU A 103 -0.55 -11.84 -20.30
CA LEU A 103 0.44 -11.01 -21.00
C LEU A 103 0.02 -9.54 -21.05
N ILE A 104 -1.24 -9.24 -21.34
CA ILE A 104 -1.74 -7.85 -21.34
C ILE A 104 -1.69 -7.28 -19.93
N CYS A 105 -2.12 -8.05 -18.92
CA CYS A 105 -2.02 -7.61 -17.52
C CYS A 105 -0.56 -7.31 -17.13
N LEU A 106 0.38 -8.15 -17.56
CA LEU A 106 1.82 -7.96 -17.29
C LEU A 106 2.36 -6.70 -17.97
N VAL A 107 2.00 -6.47 -19.24
CA VAL A 107 2.42 -5.26 -19.98
C VAL A 107 1.87 -4.00 -19.31
N ILE A 108 0.59 -3.99 -18.93
CA ILE A 108 -0.01 -2.85 -18.23
C ILE A 108 0.68 -2.63 -16.88
N ALA A 109 0.93 -3.70 -16.12
CA ALA A 109 1.63 -3.60 -14.84
C ALA A 109 3.05 -3.07 -14.99
N ALA A 110 3.78 -3.51 -16.01
CA ALA A 110 5.12 -3.04 -16.33
C ALA A 110 5.12 -1.54 -16.71
N ILE A 111 4.23 -1.13 -17.61
CA ILE A 111 4.09 0.28 -18.01
C ILE A 111 3.75 1.15 -16.81
N GLY A 112 2.75 0.75 -16.01
CA GLY A 112 2.33 1.48 -14.81
C GLY A 112 3.48 1.65 -13.81
N THR A 113 4.29 0.61 -13.62
CA THR A 113 5.47 0.64 -12.73
C THR A 113 6.55 1.56 -13.26
N VAL A 114 6.87 1.50 -14.55
CA VAL A 114 7.86 2.38 -15.19
C VAL A 114 7.44 3.85 -15.08
N LEU A 115 6.16 4.15 -15.33
CA LEU A 115 5.62 5.50 -15.18
C LEU A 115 5.71 5.99 -13.73
N LEU A 116 5.33 5.15 -12.76
CA LEU A 116 5.44 5.48 -11.33
C LEU A 116 6.88 5.79 -10.93
N LEU A 117 7.83 4.93 -11.32
CA LEU A 117 9.25 5.12 -11.06
C LEU A 117 9.79 6.38 -11.75
N GLY A 118 9.36 6.66 -12.99
CA GLY A 118 9.70 7.89 -13.71
C GLY A 118 9.23 9.16 -12.99
N VAL A 119 8.01 9.14 -12.45
CA VAL A 119 7.46 10.26 -11.65
C VAL A 119 8.20 10.42 -10.33
N ILE A 120 8.48 9.32 -9.62
CA ILE A 120 9.25 9.34 -8.38
C ILE A 120 10.65 9.90 -8.63
N TRP A 121 11.28 9.50 -9.73
CA TRP A 121 12.61 9.97 -10.12
C TRP A 121 12.60 11.45 -10.51
N TRP A 122 11.62 11.91 -11.29
CA TRP A 122 11.44 13.33 -11.62
C TRP A 122 11.32 14.18 -10.36
N ARG A 123 10.45 13.80 -9.43
CA ARG A 123 10.22 14.54 -8.17
C ARG A 123 11.47 14.62 -7.28
N ARG A 124 12.43 13.73 -7.47
CA ARG A 124 13.66 13.64 -6.69
C ARG A 124 14.85 14.31 -7.35
N ARG A 125 14.73 14.82 -8.59
CA ARG A 125 15.83 15.56 -9.21
C ARG A 125 16.07 16.84 -8.40
N PRO A 126 17.28 17.06 -7.86
CA PRO A 126 17.61 18.32 -7.22
C PRO A 126 17.48 19.41 -8.27
N VAL A 127 16.71 20.45 -7.97
CA VAL A 127 16.69 21.67 -8.78
C VAL A 127 18.11 22.23 -8.68
N THR A 128 18.92 22.00 -9.71
CA THR A 128 20.21 22.64 -9.85
C THR A 128 19.94 24.13 -9.96
N ARG A 129 20.07 24.86 -8.85
CA ARG A 129 20.18 26.32 -8.87
C ARG A 129 21.46 26.62 -9.64
N SER A 130 21.30 27.04 -10.88
CA SER A 130 22.34 27.75 -11.62
C SER A 130 22.54 29.08 -10.91
N GLU A 131 23.60 29.17 -10.10
CA GLU A 131 24.19 30.44 -9.67
C GLU A 131 24.89 31.12 -10.86
#